data_AF-A0A834XY73-F1
#
_entry.id   AF-A0A834XY73-F1
#
_cell.length_a   1.000
_cell.length_b   1.000
_cell.length_c   1.000
_cell.angle_alpha   90.00
_cell.angle_beta   90.00
_cell.angle_gamma   90.00
#
_symmetry.space_group_name_H-M   'P 1'
#
loop_
_entity.id
_entity.type
_entity.pdbx_description
1 polymer ?
#
loop_
_entity_poly.entity_id
_entity_poly.type
_entity_poly.pdbx_seq_one_letter_code
_entity_poly.pdbx_strand_id
1 'polypeptide(L)'
;MFYTENFIAKNRAKIRVILGQCNVPERIFFFQSEWIDNFYKQNGYLEYDTSTRLGISDSKNYIKRYFPQDELALLDTVAIGQSIINQIGANIEDVIETNPLIDIYRLLPSVFAPFIVSDEYLKI
;
A
#
# COMPACT_ATOMS: atom_id res chain seq x y z
N MET A 1 -3.73 -5.25 -13.85
CA MET A 1 -3.15 -6.52 -14.35
C MET A 1 -1.64 -6.33 -14.35
N PHE A 2 -0.92 -6.96 -13.42
CA PHE A 2 0.52 -6.76 -13.25
C PHE A 2 1.30 -7.87 -13.96
N TYR A 3 2.37 -7.51 -14.66
CA TYR A 3 3.11 -8.43 -15.53
C TYR A 3 4.36 -8.96 -14.81
N THR A 4 4.43 -10.27 -14.62
CA THR A 4 5.62 -10.94 -14.07
C THR A 4 6.70 -11.11 -15.15
N GLU A 5 7.96 -11.31 -14.77
CA GLU A 5 9.05 -11.63 -15.70
C GLU A 5 8.72 -12.85 -16.58
N ASN A 6 8.06 -13.86 -16.00
CA ASN A 6 7.59 -15.03 -16.74
C ASN A 6 6.50 -14.70 -17.78
N PHE A 7 5.58 -13.79 -17.46
CA PHE A 7 4.57 -13.34 -18.41
C PHE A 7 5.20 -12.54 -19.56
N ILE A 8 6.16 -11.66 -19.23
CA ILE A 8 6.91 -10.85 -20.18
C ILE A 8 7.71 -11.73 -21.13
N ALA A 9 8.41 -12.73 -20.60
CA ALA A 9 9.19 -13.67 -21.40
C ALA A 9 8.30 -14.44 -22.40
N LYS A 10 7.14 -14.94 -21.95
CA LYS A 10 6.17 -15.65 -22.81
C LYS A 10 5.49 -14.75 -23.84
N ASN A 11 5.27 -13.47 -23.54
CA ASN A 11 4.50 -12.56 -24.40
C ASN A 11 5.36 -11.48 -25.08
N ARG A 12 6.69 -11.63 -25.07
CA ARG A 12 7.65 -10.63 -25.54
C ARG A 12 7.32 -10.06 -26.92
N ALA A 13 6.94 -10.91 -27.88
CA ALA A 13 6.60 -10.49 -29.23
C ALA A 13 5.33 -9.61 -29.28
N LYS A 14 4.27 -9.99 -28.56
CA LYS A 14 3.01 -9.22 -28.48
C LYS A 14 3.23 -7.88 -27.76
N ILE A 15 4.00 -7.91 -26.68
CA ILE A 15 4.33 -6.72 -25.89
C ILE A 15 5.17 -5.73 -26.72
N ARG A 16 6.12 -6.24 -27.54
CA ARG A 16 6.95 -5.39 -28.43
C ARG A 16 6.13 -4.68 -29.52
N VAL A 17 5.04 -5.30 -29.99
CA VAL A 17 4.11 -4.69 -30.96
C VAL A 17 3.31 -3.56 -30.31
N ILE A 18 2.86 -3.74 -29.06
CA ILE A 18 2.05 -2.74 -28.34
C ILE A 18 2.91 -1.57 -27.83
N LEU A 19 4.15 -1.85 -27.40
CA LEU A 19 5.00 -0.87 -26.72
C LEU A 19 6.07 -0.21 -27.62
N GLY A 20 6.26 -0.68 -28.85
CA GLY A 20 7.27 -0.16 -29.78
C GLY A 20 8.71 -0.62 -29.45
N GLN A 21 9.72 0.14 -29.91
CA GLN A 21 11.16 -0.17 -29.71
C GLN A 21 11.67 0.12 -28.28
N CYS A 22 10.82 0.37 -27.29
CA CYS A 22 11.29 0.57 -25.93
C CYS A 22 11.67 -0.78 -25.27
N ASN A 23 12.67 -0.76 -24.39
CA ASN A 23 13.01 -1.91 -23.57
C ASN A 23 11.84 -2.26 -22.65
N VAL A 24 11.27 -3.47 -22.83
CA VAL A 24 10.10 -3.96 -22.08
C VAL A 24 10.26 -3.85 -20.55
N PRO A 25 11.43 -4.10 -19.94
CA PRO A 25 11.62 -3.95 -18.50
C PRO A 25 11.44 -2.50 -18.01
N GLU A 26 11.95 -1.53 -18.77
CA GLU A 26 12.00 -0.12 -18.38
C GLU A 26 10.60 0.51 -18.31
N ARG A 27 9.73 0.19 -19.27
CA ARG A 27 8.36 0.70 -19.27
C ARG A 27 7.48 0.05 -18.19
N ILE A 28 7.71 -1.22 -17.88
CA ILE A 28 6.96 -1.90 -16.82
C ILE A 28 7.34 -1.30 -15.47
N PHE A 29 8.63 -1.08 -15.23
CA PHE A 29 9.09 -0.36 -14.05
C PHE A 29 8.47 1.04 -13.93
N PHE A 30 8.38 1.78 -15.04
CA PHE A 30 7.73 3.10 -15.08
C PHE A 30 6.26 3.02 -14.66
N PHE A 31 5.47 2.12 -15.25
CA PHE A 31 4.05 1.97 -14.91
C PHE A 31 3.83 1.47 -13.48
N GLN A 32 4.71 0.60 -12.97
CA GLN A 32 4.63 0.13 -11.59
C GLN A 32 4.86 1.28 -10.62
N SER A 33 5.91 2.06 -10.86
CA SER A 33 6.24 3.25 -10.07
C SER A 33 5.11 4.28 -10.10
N GLU A 34 4.60 4.60 -11.29
CA GLU A 34 3.47 5.52 -11.47
C GLU A 34 2.19 5.03 -10.76
N TRP A 35 1.90 3.73 -10.84
CA TRP A 35 0.76 3.15 -10.15
C TRP A 35 0.90 3.24 -8.63
N ILE A 36 2.10 2.95 -8.09
CA ILE A 36 2.40 3.04 -6.65
C ILE A 36 2.21 4.49 -6.17
N ASP A 37 2.73 5.46 -6.92
CA ASP A 37 2.57 6.89 -6.61
C ASP A 37 1.11 7.31 -6.60
N ASN A 38 0.35 6.95 -7.64
CA ASN A 38 -1.05 7.34 -7.74
C ASN A 38 -1.91 6.66 -6.66
N PHE A 39 -1.64 5.38 -6.38
CA PHE A 39 -2.35 4.65 -5.33
C PHE A 39 -2.12 5.28 -3.96
N TYR A 40 -0.85 5.56 -3.62
CA TYR A 40 -0.50 6.15 -2.33
C TYR A 40 -1.07 7.56 -2.19
N LYS A 41 -0.97 8.42 -3.23
CA LYS A 41 -1.54 9.78 -3.22
C LYS A 41 -3.05 9.80 -3.03
N GLN A 42 -3.77 8.83 -3.60
CA GLN A 42 -5.23 8.77 -3.50
C GLN A 42 -5.71 8.18 -2.18
N ASN A 43 -5.04 7.14 -1.69
CA ASN A 43 -5.53 6.36 -0.56
C ASN A 43 -4.83 6.70 0.77
N GLY A 44 -3.61 7.25 0.74
CA GLY A 44 -2.79 7.53 1.93
C GLY A 44 -2.15 6.30 2.56
N TYR A 45 -2.27 5.12 1.95
CA TYR A 45 -1.65 3.86 2.40
C TYR A 45 -1.19 3.01 1.21
N LEU A 46 -0.41 1.97 1.47
CA LEU A 46 0.07 1.02 0.48
C LEU A 46 0.23 -0.39 1.07
N GLU A 47 -0.47 -1.38 0.49
CA GLU A 47 -0.44 -2.77 0.95
C GLU A 47 0.77 -3.54 0.40
N TYR A 48 1.43 -4.31 1.26
CA TYR A 48 2.59 -5.13 0.85
C TYR A 48 2.22 -6.31 -0.04
N ASP A 49 0.99 -6.84 0.06
CA ASP A 49 0.51 -7.85 -0.87
C ASP A 49 0.48 -7.28 -2.30
N THR A 50 0.13 -6.01 -2.45
CA THR A 50 0.15 -5.36 -3.76
C THR A 50 1.57 -5.25 -4.31
N SER A 51 2.53 -4.80 -3.49
CA SER A 51 3.95 -4.76 -3.86
C SER A 51 4.51 -6.15 -4.20
N THR A 52 4.10 -7.19 -3.47
CA THR A 52 4.49 -8.58 -3.75
C THR A 52 3.96 -9.06 -5.11
N ARG A 53 2.71 -8.73 -5.45
CA ARG A 53 2.12 -8.99 -6.77
C ARG A 53 2.81 -8.21 -7.91
N LEU A 54 3.49 -7.12 -7.60
CA LEU A 54 4.34 -6.36 -8.54
C LEU A 54 5.71 -7.01 -8.77
N GLY A 55 6.08 -8.05 -8.01
CA GLY A 55 7.40 -8.67 -8.05
C GLY A 55 8.41 -8.01 -7.12
N ILE A 56 7.97 -7.15 -6.20
CA ILE A 56 8.83 -6.54 -5.19
C ILE A 56 8.94 -7.51 -4.01
N SER A 57 10.11 -8.14 -3.86
CA SER A 57 10.38 -9.15 -2.83
C SER A 57 10.53 -8.56 -1.42
N ASP A 58 11.00 -7.32 -1.30
CA ASP A 58 11.18 -6.62 -0.02
C ASP A 58 10.37 -5.32 0.00
N SER A 59 9.07 -5.47 0.22
CA SER A 59 8.11 -4.36 0.13
C SER A 59 8.36 -3.27 1.17
N LYS A 60 8.70 -3.63 2.41
CA LYS A 60 8.99 -2.66 3.50
C LYS A 60 10.18 -1.78 3.15
N ASN A 61 11.31 -2.38 2.76
CA ASN A 61 12.50 -1.60 2.41
C ASN A 61 12.35 -0.87 1.07
N TYR A 62 11.61 -1.43 0.11
CA TYR A 62 11.29 -0.76 -1.15
C TYR A 62 10.53 0.55 -0.88
N ILE A 63 9.44 0.49 -0.11
CA ILE A 63 8.59 1.64 0.19
C ILE A 63 9.38 2.71 0.95
N LYS A 64 10.18 2.31 1.94
CA LYS A 64 11.05 3.23 2.71
C LYS A 64 12.06 3.96 1.83
N ARG A 65 12.58 3.30 0.79
CA ARG A 65 13.50 3.93 -0.18
C ARG A 65 12.77 4.78 -1.22
N TYR A 66 11.56 4.40 -1.57
CA TYR A 66 10.75 5.06 -2.59
C TYR A 66 10.11 6.35 -2.08
N PHE A 67 9.72 6.39 -0.80
CA PHE A 67 9.15 7.56 -0.13
C PHE A 67 10.04 8.04 1.04
N PRO A 68 11.28 8.52 0.77
CA PRO A 68 12.23 8.86 1.84
C PRO A 68 11.88 10.14 2.59
N GLN A 69 11.01 10.99 2.01
CA GLN A 69 10.57 12.26 2.61
C GLN A 69 9.25 12.11 3.37
N ASP A 70 8.51 11.02 3.17
CA ASP A 70 7.26 10.77 3.88
C ASP A 70 7.55 9.99 5.15
N GLU A 71 7.02 10.49 6.27
CA GLU A 71 6.96 9.71 7.50
C GLU A 71 5.85 8.66 7.37
N LEU A 72 6.26 7.43 7.07
CA LEU A 72 5.37 6.28 6.92
C LEU A 72 5.44 5.37 8.16
N ALA A 73 4.27 5.02 8.70
CA ALA A 73 4.15 3.91 9.64
C ALA A 73 4.14 2.59 8.87
N LEU A 74 5.16 1.76 9.10
CA LEU A 74 5.28 0.44 8.47
C LEU A 74 4.67 -0.62 9.41
N LEU A 75 3.48 -1.10 9.07
CA LEU A 75 2.80 -2.18 9.80
C LEU A 75 3.22 -3.55 9.26
N ASP A 76 2.50 -4.61 9.58
CA ASP A 76 2.82 -5.96 9.08
C ASP A 76 2.33 -6.23 7.68
N THR A 77 1.21 -5.62 7.28
CA THR A 77 0.56 -5.85 5.98
C THR A 77 0.52 -4.60 5.10
N VAL A 78 0.72 -3.42 5.68
CA VAL A 78 0.47 -2.12 5.02
C VAL A 78 1.44 -1.05 5.51
N ALA A 79 1.85 -0.15 4.62
CA ALA A 79 2.48 1.11 4.96
C ALA A 79 1.42 2.22 4.97
N ILE A 80 1.40 3.04 6.02
CA ILE A 80 0.40 4.09 6.24
C ILE A 80 1.10 5.44 6.27
N GLY A 81 0.58 6.41 5.53
CA GLY A 81 1.02 7.80 5.60
C GLY A 81 0.47 8.54 6.80
N GLN A 82 1.18 9.59 7.22
CA GLN A 82 0.82 10.40 8.39
C GLN A 82 -0.59 11.02 8.32
N SER A 83 -1.11 11.27 7.12
CA SER A 83 -2.47 11.83 6.94
C SER A 83 -3.55 10.95 7.55
N ILE A 84 -3.46 9.62 7.37
CA ILE A 84 -4.41 8.66 7.96
C ILE A 84 -4.22 8.60 9.47
N ILE A 85 -2.97 8.58 9.94
CA ILE A 85 -2.65 8.54 11.38
C ILE A 85 -3.27 9.74 12.10
N ASN A 86 -3.11 10.94 11.53
CA ASN A 86 -3.68 12.17 12.08
C ASN A 86 -5.21 12.15 12.07
N GLN A 87 -5.83 11.67 10.99
CA GLN A 87 -7.29 11.53 10.91
C GLN A 87 -7.84 10.55 11.95
N ILE A 88 -7.19 9.41 12.13
CA ILE A 88 -7.57 8.43 13.15
C ILE A 88 -7.41 9.03 14.54
N GLY A 89 -6.30 9.73 14.81
CA GLY A 89 -6.08 10.42 16.08
C GLY A 89 -7.18 11.44 16.40
N ALA A 90 -7.52 12.30 15.45
CA ALA A 90 -8.60 13.28 15.61
C ALA A 90 -9.96 12.62 15.85
N ASN A 91 -10.29 11.57 15.09
CA ASN A 91 -11.53 10.82 15.28
C ASN A 91 -11.61 10.15 16.68
N ILE A 92 -10.48 9.69 17.22
CA ILE A 92 -10.42 9.11 18.57
C ILE A 92 -10.62 10.21 19.62
N GLU A 93 -9.95 11.35 19.49
CA GLU A 93 -10.11 12.51 20.39
C GLU A 93 -11.58 12.98 20.42
N ASP A 94 -12.21 13.12 19.25
CA ASP A 94 -13.62 13.51 19.14
C ASP A 94 -14.56 12.51 19.82
N VAL A 95 -14.32 11.20 19.66
CA VAL A 95 -15.15 10.15 20.28
C VAL A 95 -15.01 10.15 21.80
N ILE A 96 -13.81 10.38 22.33
CA ILE A 96 -13.55 10.51 23.77
C ILE A 96 -14.33 11.70 24.35
N GLU A 97 -14.40 12.81 23.63
CA GLU A 97 -15.09 14.03 24.08
C GLU A 97 -16.61 13.97 23.93
N THR A 98 -17.15 13.32 22.89
CA THR A 98 -18.59 13.40 22.56
C THR A 98 -19.44 12.26 23.10
N ASN A 99 -18.99 11.00 23.05
CA ASN A 99 -19.64 9.85 23.71
C ASN A 99 -18.81 8.55 23.52
N PRO A 100 -18.32 7.89 24.60
CA PRO A 100 -17.49 6.67 24.50
C PRO A 100 -18.24 5.42 23.98
N LEU A 101 -19.52 5.51 23.64
CA LEU A 101 -20.32 4.42 23.07
C LEU A 101 -20.22 4.33 21.54
N ILE A 102 -19.44 5.20 20.89
CA ILE A 102 -19.17 5.09 19.46
C ILE A 102 -18.18 3.96 19.21
N ASP A 103 -18.64 2.99 18.44
CA ASP A 103 -17.89 1.87 17.91
C ASP A 103 -16.76 2.39 16.98
N ILE A 104 -15.56 2.61 17.55
CA ILE A 104 -14.37 3.13 16.86
C ILE A 104 -14.07 2.33 15.59
N TYR A 105 -14.46 1.04 15.56
CA TYR A 105 -14.34 0.18 14.40
C TYR A 105 -15.04 0.71 13.14
N ARG A 106 -16.09 1.53 13.29
CA ARG A 106 -16.81 2.12 12.15
C ARG A 106 -16.09 3.32 11.53
N LEU A 107 -15.11 3.89 12.24
CA LEU A 107 -14.36 5.06 11.80
C LEU A 107 -13.08 4.69 11.05
N LEU A 108 -12.70 3.41 11.10
CA LEU A 108 -11.49 2.91 10.49
C LEU A 108 -11.78 2.34 9.09
N PRO A 109 -10.98 2.71 8.07
CA PRO A 109 -10.97 2.00 6.80
C PRO A 109 -10.78 0.49 6.98
N SER A 110 -11.51 -0.30 6.20
CA SER A 110 -11.55 -1.77 6.32
C SER A 110 -10.18 -2.45 6.19
N VAL A 111 -9.22 -1.80 5.52
CA VAL A 111 -7.82 -2.28 5.41
C VAL A 111 -7.12 -2.41 6.77
N PHE A 112 -7.61 -1.71 7.81
CA PHE A 112 -7.04 -1.76 9.16
C PHE A 112 -7.67 -2.81 10.07
N ALA A 113 -8.77 -3.46 9.64
CA ALA A 113 -9.47 -4.46 10.44
C ALA A 113 -8.58 -5.61 10.95
N PRO A 114 -7.65 -6.18 10.16
CA PRO A 114 -6.78 -7.26 10.64
C PRO A 114 -5.76 -6.82 11.70
N PHE A 115 -5.41 -5.53 11.76
CA PHE A 115 -4.33 -5.02 12.62
C PHE A 115 -4.79 -4.88 14.08
N ILE A 116 -6.05 -4.55 14.32
CA ILE A 116 -6.60 -4.37 15.68
C ILE A 116 -6.89 -5.70 16.36
N VAL A 117 -7.28 -6.73 15.59
CA VAL A 117 -7.50 -8.09 16.12
C VAL A 117 -6.20 -8.69 16.66
N SER A 118 -5.04 -8.19 16.25
CA SER A 118 -3.75 -8.73 16.69
C SER A 118 -3.32 -8.27 18.08
N ASP A 119 -3.84 -7.14 18.58
CA ASP A 119 -3.46 -6.59 19.90
C ASP A 119 -4.37 -7.09 21.04
N GLU A 120 -5.56 -7.61 20.72
CA GLU A 120 -6.52 -8.10 21.73
C GLU A 120 -6.42 -9.63 22.00
N TYR A 121 -5.62 -10.38 21.25
CA TYR A 121 -5.48 -11.84 21.39
C TYR A 121 -4.18 -12.34 22.06
N LEU A 122 -3.36 -11.47 22.67
CA LEU A 122 -2.16 -11.86 23.45
C LEU A 122 -2.17 -11.37 24.90
N LYS A 123 -3.34 -11.36 25.54
CA LYS A 123 -3.45 -11.29 27.02
C LYS A 123 -4.50 -12.26 27.56
N ILE A 124 -4.39 -13.56 27.24
CA ILE A 124 -4.96 -14.65 28.06
C ILE A 124 -3.99 -15.82 28.04
#